data_AF-A0A3C2CZX1-F1
#
_entry.id   AF-A0A3C2CZX1-F1
#
_cell.length_a   1.000
_cell.length_b   1.000
_cell.length_c   1.000
_cell.angle_alpha   90.00
_cell.angle_beta   90.00
_cell.angle_gamma   90.00
#
_symmetry.space_group_name_H-M   'P 1'
#
loop_
_entity.id
_entity.type
_entity.pdbx_description
1 polymer ?
#
loop_
_entity_poly.entity_id
_entity_poly.type
_entity_poly.pdbx_seq_one_letter_code
_entity_poly.pdbx_strand_id
1 'polypeptide(L)'
;MLRNLKNSVIFITVLSSMLFLPSCSDFLNPDQDLNVTQEQLYDDWYEYRSVAMGLYGLQQKLAEQLVVLGELRGDLLTVTQNADADLIEINNFQPSKNNKYADPTNFYKLISASNSFIRVMKEKHPEVLDKKIAVTNYDKLYGEALCMRAWAYFNAVRIYGKVPVIHESLTSVAEIEEYLKSSSTYIDKVNVVFGTDGFHNDTTYNKQITLEKQFYDLDMVIRVFSKQLINEVKAVGVNHYIDNNDKSWEVSVWNTFAWNALLGQMFLTQGDYTKAAKHLNAVAFATSDNYRYQLDRSFSNSQWRNIFDGIDGREHIYTLWFNKASQQQNDFQRLFEPFEPHDYMLKPTKAAIHLWETTWRGYDLILNQTKPELTKLNPFQKGTPSDFFRGFGSSYLYVQNGAALSQGNYFMMLSFKMDNDVRSYKSLMEGVDTIVFKYSINKERYDQDANFIVYRAGGIQLYLAEIYTWWAYDQNGLIKTFTTNAINIVNDGSNYDIQADRRQLGIRGRVGYTGFYGGIQVGNINYIHNPFTNQVIGYTDLTGNLLAKQLYLEELILDERARELAFEGERFYDLIRVAKRRNDPSFLAKKVSAKYSGSMKQTIYNKLLNEKNWYINIFD
;
A
#
# COMPACT_ATOMS: atom_id res chain seq x y z
N MET A 1 -50.75 14.45 72.86
CA MET A 1 -49.33 14.84 72.96
C MET A 1 -48.35 13.84 72.33
N LEU A 2 -48.51 12.52 72.52
CA LEU A 2 -47.56 11.50 72.00
C LEU A 2 -47.55 11.29 70.47
N ARG A 3 -48.60 11.69 69.75
CA ARG A 3 -48.69 11.52 68.28
C ARG A 3 -47.93 12.59 67.49
N ASN A 4 -47.81 13.80 68.03
CA ASN A 4 -47.05 14.90 67.41
C ASN A 4 -45.53 14.78 67.67
N LEU A 5 -45.13 14.11 68.77
CA LEU A 5 -43.72 13.80 69.03
C LEU A 5 -43.18 12.74 68.06
N LYS A 6 -43.96 11.69 67.74
CA LYS A 6 -43.55 10.67 66.75
C LYS A 6 -43.36 11.24 65.34
N ASN A 7 -44.26 12.11 64.90
CA ASN A 7 -44.13 12.73 63.58
C ASN A 7 -42.98 13.75 63.54
N SER A 8 -42.71 14.47 64.63
CA SER A 8 -41.56 15.39 64.72
C SER A 8 -40.23 14.66 64.80
N VAL A 9 -40.16 13.52 65.50
CA VAL A 9 -38.95 12.68 65.55
C VAL A 9 -38.69 12.05 64.19
N ILE A 10 -39.71 11.52 63.50
CA ILE A 10 -39.54 10.97 62.14
C ILE A 10 -39.12 12.06 61.15
N PHE A 11 -39.66 13.27 61.25
CA PHE A 11 -39.26 14.39 60.40
C PHE A 11 -37.81 14.84 60.68
N ILE A 12 -37.38 14.87 61.94
CA ILE A 12 -36.01 15.22 62.32
C ILE A 12 -35.01 14.11 61.93
N THR A 13 -35.39 12.83 62.01
CA THR A 13 -34.53 11.72 61.58
C THR A 13 -34.38 11.65 60.06
N VAL A 14 -35.44 11.98 59.30
CA VAL A 14 -35.41 12.05 57.82
C VAL A 14 -34.68 13.31 57.32
N LEU A 15 -34.76 14.42 58.06
CA LEU A 15 -34.02 15.66 57.73
C LEU A 15 -32.53 15.57 58.12
N SER A 16 -32.19 14.80 59.16
CA SER A 16 -30.82 14.53 59.59
C SER A 16 -30.11 13.52 58.67
N SER A 17 -30.83 12.56 58.08
CA SER A 17 -30.28 11.64 57.08
C SER A 17 -30.08 12.28 55.69
N MET A 18 -30.67 13.44 55.42
CA MET A 18 -30.39 14.24 54.22
C MET A 18 -29.13 15.12 54.33
N LEU A 19 -28.58 15.30 55.54
CA LEU A 19 -27.38 16.13 55.77
C LEU A 19 -26.06 15.35 55.72
N PHE A 20 -26.10 14.04 55.44
CA PHE A 20 -24.92 13.18 55.29
C PHE A 20 -24.86 12.48 53.92
N LEU A 21 -25.27 13.16 52.85
CA LEU A 21 -24.80 12.77 51.53
C LEU A 21 -23.29 13.08 51.48
N PRO A 22 -22.40 12.10 51.22
CA PRO A 22 -21.02 12.42 50.93
C PRO A 22 -21.01 13.42 49.77
N SER A 23 -20.38 14.57 49.98
CA SER A 23 -20.05 15.51 48.93
C SER A 23 -19.14 14.80 47.95
N CYS A 24 -19.72 14.16 46.94
CA CYS A 24 -19.03 13.69 45.75
C CYS A 24 -18.62 14.92 44.95
N SER A 25 -17.54 15.60 45.35
CA SER A 25 -16.87 16.60 44.52
C SER A 25 -16.34 15.98 43.22
N ASP A 26 -16.00 14.69 43.26
CA ASP A 26 -15.30 14.00 42.16
C ASP A 26 -16.26 13.36 41.14
N PHE A 27 -17.57 13.37 41.40
CA PHE A 27 -18.58 12.87 40.45
C PHE A 27 -19.15 13.99 39.55
N LEU A 28 -19.11 15.25 40.01
CA LEU A 28 -19.58 16.41 39.26
C LEU A 28 -18.44 17.26 38.68
N ASN A 29 -17.20 17.01 39.10
CA ASN A 29 -15.99 17.33 38.37
C ASN A 29 -15.25 16.03 38.10
N PRO A 30 -15.63 15.23 37.08
CA PRO A 30 -14.57 14.46 36.44
C PRO A 30 -13.56 15.51 36.00
N ASP A 31 -12.32 15.43 36.46
CA ASP A 31 -11.24 16.06 35.71
C ASP A 31 -11.36 15.47 34.31
N GLN A 32 -11.99 16.22 33.40
CA GLN A 32 -11.85 16.00 31.97
C GLN A 32 -10.45 16.47 31.57
N ASP A 33 -9.43 16.03 32.31
CA ASP A 33 -8.10 15.91 31.78
C ASP A 33 -8.12 14.69 30.87
N LEU A 34 -8.72 14.88 29.69
CA LEU A 34 -8.38 14.10 28.48
C LEU A 34 -6.87 14.22 28.16
N ASN A 35 -6.15 15.11 28.85
CA ASN A 35 -4.71 15.24 28.81
C ASN A 35 -4.09 14.54 30.02
N VAL A 36 -3.77 13.24 29.87
CA VAL A 36 -2.85 12.55 30.77
C VAL A 36 -1.50 13.28 30.73
N THR A 37 -0.97 13.65 31.91
CA THR A 37 0.34 14.32 31.97
C THR A 37 1.44 13.37 31.48
N GLN A 38 2.51 13.88 30.86
CA GLN A 38 3.58 13.04 30.29
C GLN A 38 4.24 12.12 31.34
N GLU A 39 4.21 12.50 32.62
CA GLU A 39 4.72 11.69 33.73
C GLU A 39 3.82 10.48 34.03
N GLN A 40 2.49 10.60 33.91
CA GLN A 40 1.52 9.52 34.14
C GLN A 40 1.36 8.58 32.93
N LEU A 41 1.79 9.02 31.74
CA LEU A 41 1.62 8.29 30.47
C LEU A 41 2.56 7.07 30.32
N TYR A 42 3.49 6.86 31.26
CA TYR A 42 4.55 5.86 31.12
C TYR A 42 4.84 5.08 32.41
N ASP A 43 3.81 4.91 33.24
CA ASP A 43 3.92 4.21 34.53
C ASP A 43 3.97 2.68 34.39
N ASP A 44 3.28 2.12 33.39
CA ASP A 44 3.24 0.68 33.16
C ASP A 44 3.30 0.29 31.67
N TRP A 45 3.47 -1.01 31.41
CA TRP A 45 3.52 -1.58 30.07
C TRP A 45 2.28 -1.26 29.20
N TYR A 46 1.09 -1.20 29.79
CA TYR A 46 -0.15 -0.97 29.05
C TYR A 46 -0.20 0.45 28.50
N GLU A 47 0.34 1.43 29.20
CA GLU A 47 0.38 2.82 28.72
C GLU A 47 1.34 3.00 27.52
N TYR A 48 2.53 2.38 27.56
CA TYR A 48 3.41 2.36 26.37
C TYR A 48 2.71 1.76 25.15
N ARG A 49 1.93 0.69 25.38
CA ARG A 49 1.14 0.06 24.34
C ARG A 49 0.04 0.99 23.83
N SER A 50 -0.70 1.67 24.71
CA SER A 50 -1.73 2.64 24.33
C SER A 50 -1.17 3.75 23.44
N VAL A 51 0.02 4.27 23.79
CA VAL A 51 0.72 5.26 22.95
C VAL A 51 1.08 4.68 21.58
N ALA A 52 1.62 3.46 21.53
CA ALA A 52 1.92 2.77 20.27
C ALA A 52 0.66 2.56 19.40
N MET A 53 -0.48 2.21 20.01
CA MET A 53 -1.78 2.10 19.30
C MET A 53 -2.22 3.46 18.74
N GLY A 54 -1.95 4.56 19.46
CA GLY A 54 -2.14 5.92 18.94
C GLY A 54 -1.36 6.18 17.65
N LEU A 55 -0.15 5.64 17.51
CA LEU A 55 0.63 5.74 16.27
C LEU A 55 -0.04 5.00 15.10
N TYR A 56 -0.59 3.80 15.32
CA TYR A 56 -1.38 3.09 14.30
C TYR A 56 -2.63 3.87 13.89
N GLY A 57 -3.30 4.53 14.83
CA GLY A 57 -4.43 5.41 14.53
C GLY A 57 -4.04 6.60 13.63
N LEU A 58 -2.84 7.18 13.83
CA LEU A 58 -2.29 8.19 12.91
C LEU A 58 -1.94 7.59 11.54
N GLN A 59 -1.41 6.37 11.52
CA GLN A 59 -1.08 5.68 10.28
C GLN A 59 -2.32 5.32 9.45
N GLN A 60 -3.42 4.89 10.08
CA GLN A 60 -4.71 4.63 9.42
C GLN A 60 -5.24 5.87 8.66
N LYS A 61 -5.05 7.08 9.21
CA LYS A 61 -5.47 8.33 8.56
C LYS A 61 -4.76 8.62 7.24
N LEU A 62 -3.67 7.92 6.93
CA LEU A 62 -2.94 8.05 5.67
C LEU A 62 -3.47 7.10 4.58
N ALA A 63 -4.32 6.11 4.90
CA ALA A 63 -4.75 5.08 3.95
C ALA A 63 -5.45 5.68 2.71
N GLU A 64 -6.42 6.57 2.91
CA GLU A 64 -7.12 7.23 1.81
C GLU A 64 -6.17 8.10 0.97
N GLN A 65 -5.35 8.91 1.63
CA GLN A 65 -4.36 9.77 0.98
C GLN A 65 -3.39 8.96 0.10
N LEU A 66 -2.93 7.81 0.58
CA LEU A 66 -2.01 6.94 -0.15
C LEU A 66 -2.68 6.28 -1.37
N VAL A 67 -3.93 5.81 -1.26
CA VAL A 67 -4.66 5.24 -2.39
C VAL A 67 -4.91 6.31 -3.46
N VAL A 68 -5.42 7.48 -3.08
CA VAL A 68 -5.69 8.57 -4.04
C VAL A 68 -4.40 9.01 -4.73
N LEU A 69 -3.35 9.32 -3.97
CA LEU A 69 -2.09 9.79 -4.55
C LEU A 69 -1.33 8.69 -5.31
N GLY A 70 -1.51 7.42 -4.96
CA GLY A 70 -0.85 6.29 -5.60
C GLY A 70 -1.55 5.79 -6.85
N GLU A 71 -2.88 5.84 -6.91
CA GLU A 71 -3.68 5.27 -8.00
C GLU A 71 -4.23 6.35 -8.94
N LEU A 72 -4.75 7.46 -8.42
CA LEU A 72 -5.36 8.51 -9.24
C LEU A 72 -4.33 9.30 -10.06
N ARG A 73 -3.06 9.36 -9.62
CA ARG A 73 -1.97 9.89 -10.46
C ARG A 73 -1.48 8.85 -11.49
N GLY A 74 -1.80 7.56 -11.29
CA GLY A 74 -1.50 6.48 -12.21
C GLY A 74 -2.43 6.42 -13.42
N ASP A 75 -2.31 5.33 -14.18
CA ASP A 75 -3.09 5.03 -15.38
C ASP A 75 -4.36 4.21 -15.11
N LEU A 76 -4.52 3.64 -13.92
CA LEU A 76 -5.62 2.70 -13.62
C LEU A 76 -6.91 3.36 -13.16
N LEU A 77 -6.84 4.56 -12.59
CA LEU A 77 -7.98 5.26 -11.99
C LEU A 77 -8.21 6.63 -12.63
N THR A 78 -9.48 7.04 -12.73
CA THR A 78 -9.90 8.36 -13.20
C THR A 78 -11.06 8.88 -12.35
N VAL A 79 -11.26 10.19 -12.39
CA VAL A 79 -12.43 10.85 -11.80
C VAL A 79 -13.72 10.57 -12.58
N THR A 80 -14.84 10.57 -11.86
CA THR A 80 -16.20 10.62 -12.43
C THR A 80 -16.67 12.07 -12.57
N GLN A 81 -17.92 12.26 -12.96
CA GLN A 81 -18.56 13.59 -12.97
C GLN A 81 -18.88 14.11 -11.55
N ASN A 82 -18.89 13.23 -10.55
CA ASN A 82 -19.21 13.57 -9.16
C ASN A 82 -17.97 13.90 -8.33
N ALA A 83 -16.77 13.81 -8.92
CA ALA A 83 -15.54 14.07 -8.21
C ALA A 83 -15.47 15.50 -7.68
N ASP A 84 -14.99 15.63 -6.44
CA ASP A 84 -14.74 16.93 -5.84
C ASP A 84 -13.56 17.66 -6.49
N ALA A 85 -13.41 18.95 -6.16
CA ALA A 85 -12.34 19.78 -6.69
C ALA A 85 -10.94 19.22 -6.37
N ASP A 86 -10.75 18.66 -5.17
CA ASP A 86 -9.47 18.13 -4.73
C ASP A 86 -9.03 16.95 -5.60
N LEU A 87 -9.93 16.02 -5.90
CA LEU A 87 -9.66 14.87 -6.77
C LEU A 87 -9.42 15.30 -8.23
N ILE A 88 -10.16 16.30 -8.73
CA ILE A 88 -9.96 16.84 -10.08
C ILE A 88 -8.57 17.46 -10.20
N GLU A 89 -8.13 18.23 -9.21
CA GLU A 89 -6.80 18.82 -9.17
C GLU A 89 -5.69 17.77 -9.16
N ILE A 90 -5.82 16.71 -8.34
CA ILE A 90 -4.89 15.59 -8.31
C ILE A 90 -4.86 14.86 -9.67
N ASN A 91 -6.03 14.57 -10.23
CA ASN A 91 -6.15 13.94 -11.54
C ASN A 91 -5.49 14.80 -12.65
N ASN A 92 -5.47 16.12 -12.52
CA ASN A 92 -4.88 17.01 -13.53
C ASN A 92 -3.43 17.42 -13.22
N PHE A 93 -2.79 16.83 -12.20
CA PHE A 93 -1.44 17.17 -11.74
C PHE A 93 -1.31 18.67 -11.38
N GLN A 94 -2.36 19.26 -10.82
CA GLN A 94 -2.41 20.66 -10.39
C GLN A 94 -3.02 20.81 -8.98
N PRO A 95 -2.53 20.07 -7.96
CA PRO A 95 -2.99 20.26 -6.60
C PRO A 95 -2.75 21.69 -6.13
N SER A 96 -3.80 22.32 -5.60
CA SER A 96 -3.70 23.57 -4.87
C SER A 96 -3.01 23.35 -3.52
N LYS A 97 -2.55 24.44 -2.88
CA LYS A 97 -1.92 24.38 -1.56
C LYS A 97 -2.85 23.90 -0.44
N ASN A 98 -4.17 24.04 -0.64
CA ASN A 98 -5.19 23.67 0.33
C ASN A 98 -5.84 22.31 0.01
N ASN A 99 -5.34 21.61 -1.02
CA ASN A 99 -5.88 20.32 -1.43
C ASN A 99 -5.68 19.29 -0.31
N LYS A 100 -6.77 18.70 0.18
CA LYS A 100 -6.75 17.80 1.35
C LYS A 100 -5.86 16.56 1.15
N TYR A 101 -5.72 16.08 -0.09
CA TYR A 101 -4.86 14.94 -0.41
C TYR A 101 -3.40 15.34 -0.59
N ALA A 102 -3.11 16.59 -0.96
CA ALA A 102 -1.76 17.10 -1.10
C ALA A 102 -1.14 17.58 0.23
N ASP A 103 -1.93 17.66 1.30
CA ASP A 103 -1.49 18.15 2.60
C ASP A 103 -0.54 17.16 3.31
N PRO A 104 0.72 17.54 3.62
CA PRO A 104 1.67 16.67 4.30
C PRO A 104 1.43 16.53 5.81
N THR A 105 0.47 17.27 6.39
CA THR A 105 0.25 17.35 7.83
C THR A 105 0.10 15.99 8.51
N ASN A 106 -0.63 15.05 7.90
CA ASN A 106 -0.83 13.73 8.51
C ASN A 106 0.46 12.90 8.57
N PHE A 107 1.36 13.04 7.58
CA PHE A 107 2.68 12.41 7.64
C PHE A 107 3.50 12.97 8.81
N TYR A 108 3.51 14.31 8.97
CA TYR A 108 4.26 14.93 10.06
C TYR A 108 3.67 14.68 11.45
N LYS A 109 2.35 14.50 11.56
CA LYS A 109 1.72 14.05 12.82
C LYS A 109 2.26 12.68 13.22
N LEU A 110 2.31 11.72 12.30
CA LEU A 110 2.87 10.39 12.57
C LEU A 110 4.37 10.48 12.89
N ILE A 111 5.15 11.22 12.11
CA ILE A 111 6.58 11.44 12.35
C ILE A 111 6.83 12.04 13.74
N SER A 112 6.09 13.08 14.11
CA SER A 112 6.18 13.74 15.43
C SER A 112 5.91 12.76 16.55
N ALA A 113 4.79 12.04 16.45
CA ALA A 113 4.38 11.11 17.49
C ALA A 113 5.39 9.95 17.61
N SER A 114 5.90 9.44 16.49
CA SER A 114 6.98 8.46 16.48
C SER A 114 8.26 9.00 17.10
N ASN A 115 8.69 10.23 16.78
CA ASN A 115 9.87 10.87 17.40
C ASN A 115 9.72 10.95 18.92
N SER A 116 8.58 11.46 19.40
CA SER A 116 8.27 11.57 20.82
C SER A 116 8.33 10.21 21.52
N PHE A 117 7.72 9.19 20.93
CA PHE A 117 7.71 7.85 21.50
C PHE A 117 9.10 7.19 21.48
N ILE A 118 9.84 7.29 20.37
CA ILE A 118 11.23 6.83 20.26
C ILE A 118 12.11 7.46 21.34
N ARG A 119 11.95 8.77 21.57
CA ARG A 119 12.68 9.49 22.62
C ARG A 119 12.37 8.95 24.01
N VAL A 120 11.09 8.78 24.35
CA VAL A 120 10.68 8.20 25.63
C VAL A 120 11.26 6.79 25.81
N MET A 121 11.21 5.95 24.77
CA MET A 121 11.78 4.61 24.83
C MET A 121 13.30 4.65 25.11
N LYS A 122 14.05 5.57 24.49
CA LYS A 122 15.49 5.73 24.76
C LYS A 122 15.77 6.23 26.18
N GLU A 123 14.94 7.13 26.70
CA GLU A 123 15.10 7.73 28.03
C GLU A 123 14.73 6.76 29.17
N LYS A 124 13.61 6.07 29.04
CA LYS A 124 13.04 5.21 30.10
C LYS A 124 13.47 3.75 29.97
N HIS A 125 13.77 3.30 28.76
CA HIS A 125 14.17 1.93 28.43
C HIS A 125 15.49 1.90 27.65
N PRO A 126 16.61 2.42 28.21
CA PRO A 126 17.88 2.51 27.50
C PRO A 126 18.40 1.14 27.00
N GLU A 127 17.93 0.03 27.58
CA GLU A 127 18.19 -1.31 27.10
C GLU A 127 17.83 -1.49 25.62
N VAL A 128 16.88 -0.74 25.06
CA VAL A 128 16.51 -0.82 23.63
C VAL A 128 17.67 -0.46 22.69
N LEU A 129 18.70 0.24 23.19
CA LEU A 129 19.89 0.61 22.42
C LEU A 129 20.99 -0.46 22.46
N ASP A 130 21.00 -1.36 23.46
CA ASP A 130 22.03 -2.39 23.59
C ASP A 130 21.63 -3.71 22.91
N LYS A 131 22.18 -3.96 21.72
CA LYS A 131 21.95 -5.18 20.93
C LYS A 131 22.39 -6.48 21.60
N LYS A 132 23.17 -6.44 22.68
CA LYS A 132 23.62 -7.63 23.41
C LYS A 132 22.58 -8.13 24.42
N ILE A 133 21.65 -7.27 24.81
CA ILE A 133 20.57 -7.61 25.75
C ILE A 133 19.48 -8.40 25.01
N ALA A 134 18.87 -9.36 25.71
CA ALA A 134 17.76 -10.15 25.18
C ALA A 134 16.57 -9.26 24.79
N VAL A 135 15.86 -9.67 23.73
CA VAL A 135 14.71 -8.92 23.20
C VAL A 135 13.56 -8.90 24.21
N THR A 136 13.09 -7.69 24.53
CA THR A 136 11.91 -7.42 25.35
C THR A 136 10.73 -6.96 24.48
N ASN A 137 9.55 -6.79 25.08
CA ASN A 137 8.44 -6.17 24.35
C ASN A 137 8.66 -4.66 24.11
N TYR A 138 9.48 -3.99 24.93
CA TYR A 138 9.89 -2.61 24.71
C TYR A 138 10.76 -2.47 23.45
N ASP A 139 11.69 -3.41 23.20
CA ASP A 139 12.46 -3.45 21.95
C ASP A 139 11.56 -3.57 20.72
N LYS A 140 10.46 -4.34 20.83
CA LYS A 140 9.49 -4.50 19.73
C LYS A 140 8.73 -3.21 19.47
N LEU A 141 8.18 -2.55 20.50
CA LEU A 141 7.49 -1.26 20.35
C LEU A 141 8.42 -0.17 19.80
N TYR A 142 9.68 -0.15 20.25
CA TYR A 142 10.71 0.73 19.71
C TYR A 142 10.93 0.48 18.21
N GLY A 143 11.04 -0.79 17.81
CA GLY A 143 11.15 -1.20 16.41
C GLY A 143 9.93 -0.82 15.57
N GLU A 144 8.71 -0.94 16.11
CA GLU A 144 7.48 -0.51 15.43
C GLU A 144 7.49 0.99 15.15
N ALA A 145 7.85 1.81 16.14
CA ALA A 145 7.91 3.26 16.00
C ALA A 145 8.97 3.73 14.98
N LEU A 146 10.14 3.08 14.97
CA LEU A 146 11.16 3.31 13.95
C LEU A 146 10.64 2.97 12.54
N CYS A 147 9.95 1.83 12.39
CA CYS A 147 9.33 1.44 11.12
C CYS A 147 8.29 2.45 10.64
N MET A 148 7.39 2.90 11.53
CA MET A 148 6.37 3.89 11.21
C MET A 148 6.96 5.21 10.75
N ARG A 149 7.97 5.72 11.46
CA ARG A 149 8.68 6.94 11.08
C ARG A 149 9.33 6.80 9.71
N ALA A 150 10.08 5.71 9.49
CA ALA A 150 10.74 5.44 8.23
C ALA A 150 9.74 5.29 7.07
N TRP A 151 8.62 4.60 7.29
CA TRP A 151 7.55 4.44 6.32
C TRP A 151 6.85 5.77 6.01
N ALA A 152 6.59 6.62 7.00
CA ALA A 152 6.00 7.93 6.81
C ALA A 152 6.91 8.82 5.94
N TYR A 153 8.20 8.90 6.27
CA TYR A 153 9.17 9.65 5.46
C TYR A 153 9.32 9.10 4.04
N PHE A 154 9.35 7.78 3.89
CA PHE A 154 9.49 7.14 2.58
C PHE A 154 8.29 7.41 1.66
N ASN A 155 7.07 7.33 2.19
CA ASN A 155 5.89 7.69 1.41
C ASN A 155 5.81 9.18 1.13
N ALA A 156 6.11 10.03 2.12
CA ALA A 156 6.13 11.48 1.94
C ALA A 156 7.12 11.89 0.84
N VAL A 157 8.36 11.38 0.84
CA VAL A 157 9.35 11.76 -0.19
C VAL A 157 8.99 11.24 -1.58
N ARG A 158 8.29 10.10 -1.68
CA ARG A 158 7.75 9.60 -2.96
C ARG A 158 6.63 10.49 -3.50
N ILE A 159 5.92 11.21 -2.64
CA ILE A 159 4.85 12.14 -3.01
C ILE A 159 5.40 13.54 -3.34
N TYR A 160 6.25 14.07 -2.47
CA TYR A 160 6.68 15.47 -2.48
C TYR A 160 8.07 15.69 -3.11
N GLY A 161 8.82 14.62 -3.38
CA GLY A 161 10.16 14.67 -3.99
C GLY A 161 11.27 15.06 -3.02
N LYS A 162 11.03 16.08 -2.19
CA LYS A 162 11.88 16.47 -1.05
C LYS A 162 11.01 16.70 0.17
N VAL A 163 11.53 16.37 1.35
CA VAL A 163 10.80 16.53 2.61
C VAL A 163 11.70 17.13 3.69
N PRO A 164 11.20 18.09 4.48
CA PRO A 164 11.91 18.60 5.64
C PRO A 164 12.07 17.51 6.70
N VAL A 165 13.27 17.44 7.27
CA VAL A 165 13.61 16.52 8.35
C VAL A 165 13.28 17.19 9.66
N ILE A 166 12.48 16.49 10.47
CA ILE A 166 12.06 16.95 11.78
C ILE A 166 13.07 16.41 12.78
N HIS A 167 13.74 17.32 13.49
CA HIS A 167 14.68 16.94 14.53
C HIS A 167 13.95 16.18 15.65
N GLU A 168 14.59 15.17 16.26
CA GLU A 168 13.94 14.28 17.24
C GLU A 168 13.48 15.02 18.52
N SER A 169 14.02 16.21 18.76
CA SER A 169 13.61 17.06 19.89
C SER A 169 12.29 17.81 19.67
N LEU A 170 11.87 18.00 18.42
CA LEU A 170 10.58 18.61 18.10
C LEU A 170 9.48 17.57 18.29
N THR A 171 8.67 17.74 19.33
CA THR A 171 7.80 16.67 19.83
C THR A 171 6.31 17.01 19.78
N SER A 172 5.98 18.28 19.54
CA SER A 172 4.60 18.72 19.29
C SER A 172 4.34 19.14 17.84
N VAL A 173 3.09 19.01 17.41
CA VAL A 173 2.64 19.49 16.09
C VAL A 173 2.85 20.99 15.93
N ALA A 174 2.65 21.77 17.02
CA ALA A 174 2.87 23.21 16.99
C ALA A 174 4.33 23.58 16.76
N GLU A 175 5.27 22.92 17.44
CA GLU A 175 6.71 23.12 17.23
C GLU A 175 7.13 22.72 15.82
N ILE A 176 6.56 21.64 15.29
CA ILE A 176 6.82 21.21 13.91
C ILE A 176 6.26 22.21 12.91
N GLU A 177 5.04 22.69 13.09
CA GLU A 177 4.48 23.72 12.22
C GLU A 177 5.31 25.00 12.25
N GLU A 178 5.74 25.44 13.43
CA GLU A 178 6.62 26.60 13.60
C GLU A 178 7.96 26.36 12.91
N TYR A 179 8.57 25.18 13.11
CA TYR A 179 9.79 24.77 12.43
C TYR A 179 9.60 24.76 10.90
N LEU A 180 8.51 24.19 10.39
CA LEU A 180 8.17 24.14 8.96
C LEU A 180 7.93 25.54 8.36
N LYS A 181 7.40 26.49 9.14
CA LYS A 181 7.20 27.89 8.74
C LYS A 181 8.48 28.76 8.89
N SER A 182 9.43 28.37 9.74
CA SER A 182 10.66 29.14 10.00
C SER A 182 11.60 29.18 8.77
N SER A 183 12.35 30.28 8.62
CA SER A 183 13.19 30.56 7.44
C SER A 183 14.54 29.83 7.42
N SER A 184 15.03 29.33 8.56
CA SER A 184 16.26 28.50 8.62
C SER A 184 16.63 28.04 10.02
N THR A 185 16.26 28.80 11.06
CA THR A 185 16.76 28.61 12.43
C THR A 185 15.60 28.49 13.41
N TYR A 186 15.41 27.31 13.98
CA TYR A 186 14.54 27.10 15.13
C TYR A 186 15.38 27.01 16.41
N ILE A 187 14.94 27.69 17.47
CA ILE A 187 15.55 27.62 18.80
C ILE A 187 14.77 26.60 19.60
N ASP A 188 15.35 25.41 19.73
CA ASP A 188 14.77 24.37 20.56
C ASP A 188 15.07 24.61 22.04
N LYS A 189 14.05 24.36 22.88
CA LYS A 189 14.05 24.65 24.32
C LYS A 189 14.57 23.47 25.15
N VAL A 190 14.60 22.25 24.60
CA VAL A 190 14.96 21.02 25.33
C VAL A 190 15.85 20.11 24.48
N ASN A 191 17.09 19.86 24.91
CA ASN A 191 17.99 18.93 24.23
C ASN A 191 18.46 17.81 25.18
N VAL A 192 18.22 16.56 24.77
CA VAL A 192 18.70 15.36 25.45
C VAL A 192 19.81 14.74 24.59
N VAL A 193 21.03 14.71 25.13
CA VAL A 193 22.16 14.04 24.47
C VAL A 193 22.26 12.63 25.02
N PHE A 194 21.93 11.64 24.18
CA PHE A 194 22.08 10.23 24.51
C PHE A 194 23.52 9.79 24.27
N GLY A 195 24.17 9.25 25.29
CA GLY A 195 25.46 8.58 25.16
C GLY A 195 25.36 7.36 24.25
N THR A 196 26.48 6.98 23.61
CA THR A 196 26.52 5.80 22.71
C THR A 196 26.26 4.48 23.43
N ASP A 197 26.25 4.47 24.76
CA ASP A 197 25.96 3.33 25.61
C ASP A 197 24.51 3.30 26.13
N GLY A 198 23.71 4.34 25.88
CA GLY A 198 22.32 4.47 26.35
C GLY A 198 22.15 4.72 27.86
N PHE A 199 23.19 4.51 28.67
CA PHE A 199 23.13 4.64 30.14
C PHE A 199 23.54 6.03 30.63
N HIS A 200 24.39 6.75 29.87
CA HIS A 200 24.80 8.10 30.21
C HIS A 200 24.06 9.11 29.34
N ASN A 201 22.98 9.68 29.86
CA ASN A 201 22.18 10.70 29.18
C ASN A 201 22.35 12.04 29.90
N ASP A 202 22.61 13.11 29.15
CA ASP A 202 22.66 14.47 29.69
C ASP A 202 21.45 15.25 29.16
N THR A 203 20.52 15.58 30.07
CA THR A 203 19.36 16.41 29.77
C THR A 203 19.71 17.86 30.07
N THR A 204 19.97 18.65 29.02
CA THR A 204 20.21 20.09 29.17
C THR A 204 18.94 20.87 28.89
N TYR A 205 18.42 21.55 29.91
CA TYR A 205 17.29 22.48 29.77
C TYR A 205 17.79 23.85 29.28
N ASN A 206 17.02 24.51 28.41
CA ASN A 206 17.26 25.88 27.94
C ASN A 206 18.59 26.12 27.19
N LYS A 207 19.22 25.07 26.64
CA LYS A 207 20.39 25.23 25.77
C LYS A 207 19.91 25.52 24.35
N GLN A 208 20.05 26.77 23.91
CA GLN A 208 19.71 27.15 22.54
C GLN A 208 20.51 26.30 21.55
N ILE A 209 19.82 25.43 20.81
CA ILE A 209 20.39 24.80 19.62
C ILE A 209 19.81 25.49 18.40
N THR A 210 20.68 25.85 17.46
CA THR A 210 20.30 26.31 16.14
C THR A 210 20.06 25.07 15.29
N LEU A 211 18.78 24.76 15.02
CA LEU A 211 18.43 23.73 14.05
C LEU A 211 18.39 24.35 12.66
N GLU A 212 19.30 23.95 11.78
CA GLU A 212 19.22 24.27 10.36
C GLU A 212 18.19 23.38 9.69
N LYS A 213 17.22 23.98 8.99
CA LYS A 213 16.21 23.21 8.25
C LYS A 213 16.86 22.42 7.11
N GLN A 214 16.86 21.10 7.25
CA GLN A 214 17.37 20.18 6.23
C GLN A 214 16.21 19.56 5.44
N PHE A 215 16.41 19.43 4.13
CA PHE A 215 15.50 18.72 3.24
C PHE A 215 16.18 17.48 2.71
N TYR A 216 15.52 16.32 2.85
CA TYR A 216 15.97 15.06 2.29
C TYR A 216 15.20 14.76 1.01
N ASP A 217 15.94 14.41 -0.03
CA ASP A 217 15.40 13.75 -1.21
C ASP A 217 15.25 12.25 -0.97
N LEU A 218 14.74 11.55 -1.98
CA LEU A 218 14.47 10.11 -1.93
C LEU A 218 15.71 9.29 -1.52
N ASP A 219 16.88 9.60 -2.10
CA ASP A 219 18.11 8.87 -1.81
C ASP A 219 18.58 9.09 -0.37
N MET A 220 18.48 10.32 0.13
CA MET A 220 18.84 10.63 1.51
C MET A 220 17.88 10.00 2.51
N VAL A 221 16.56 10.07 2.27
CA VAL A 221 15.54 9.38 3.09
C VAL A 221 15.84 7.89 3.16
N ILE A 222 16.02 7.22 2.01
CA ILE A 222 16.33 5.79 1.98
C ILE A 222 17.61 5.52 2.76
N ARG A 223 18.69 6.24 2.47
CA ARG A 223 20.00 6.03 3.12
C ARG A 223 19.94 6.16 4.64
N VAL A 224 19.32 7.23 5.14
CA VAL A 224 19.27 7.55 6.58
C VAL A 224 18.38 6.54 7.30
N PHE A 225 17.14 6.38 6.83
CA PHE A 225 16.17 5.55 7.54
C PHE A 225 16.45 4.05 7.35
N SER A 226 16.92 3.58 6.19
CA SER A 226 17.32 2.18 6.05
C SER A 226 18.49 1.83 6.97
N LYS A 227 19.46 2.75 7.10
CA LYS A 227 20.61 2.56 7.99
C LYS A 227 20.16 2.51 9.45
N GLN A 228 19.28 3.41 9.86
CA GLN A 228 18.70 3.39 11.20
C GLN A 228 17.94 2.10 11.47
N LEU A 229 17.05 1.69 10.57
CA LEU A 229 16.29 0.45 10.71
C LEU A 229 17.20 -0.78 10.85
N ILE A 230 18.29 -0.87 10.10
CA ILE A 230 19.25 -1.98 10.19
C ILE A 230 20.08 -1.91 11.49
N ASN A 231 20.45 -0.70 11.92
CA ASN A 231 21.37 -0.49 13.02
C ASN A 231 20.72 -0.47 14.40
N GLU A 232 19.45 -0.07 14.51
CA GLU A 232 18.79 0.15 15.80
C GLU A 232 17.69 -0.88 16.10
N VAL A 233 17.03 -1.45 15.08
CA VAL A 233 15.97 -2.44 15.31
C VAL A 233 16.57 -3.78 15.74
N LYS A 234 16.14 -4.29 16.89
CA LYS A 234 16.42 -5.67 17.34
C LYS A 234 15.29 -6.64 17.01
N ALA A 235 14.05 -6.20 17.24
CA ALA A 235 12.83 -6.93 16.93
C ALA A 235 11.71 -5.92 16.64
N VAL A 236 10.63 -6.37 16.00
CA VAL A 236 9.47 -5.54 15.63
C VAL A 236 8.21 -6.35 15.86
N GLY A 237 7.19 -5.72 16.41
CA GLY A 237 5.85 -6.29 16.50
C GLY A 237 5.59 -7.05 17.79
N VAL A 238 4.88 -6.42 18.72
CA VAL A 238 4.30 -7.10 19.87
C VAL A 238 3.11 -7.94 19.40
N ASN A 239 3.36 -9.24 19.20
CA ASN A 239 2.32 -10.19 18.84
C ASN A 239 1.45 -10.56 20.06
N HIS A 240 0.22 -10.08 20.07
CA HIS A 240 -0.75 -10.32 21.14
C HIS A 240 -1.60 -11.57 20.95
N TYR A 241 -1.34 -12.38 19.92
CA TYR A 241 -2.01 -13.66 19.73
C TYR A 241 -2.03 -14.52 21.02
N ILE A 242 -0.92 -14.49 21.77
CA ILE A 242 -0.76 -15.25 23.02
C ILE A 242 -1.79 -14.80 24.08
N ASP A 243 -2.20 -13.54 24.07
CA ASP A 243 -3.06 -12.95 25.08
C ASP A 243 -4.55 -13.06 24.73
N ASN A 244 -4.91 -12.99 23.44
CA ASN A 244 -6.30 -12.89 22.98
C ASN A 244 -6.72 -13.96 21.95
N ASN A 245 -5.82 -14.87 21.58
CA ASN A 245 -6.02 -15.91 20.56
C ASN A 245 -6.44 -15.36 19.17
N ASP A 246 -6.14 -14.09 18.89
CA ASP A 246 -6.42 -13.44 17.60
C ASP A 246 -5.15 -13.38 16.74
N LYS A 247 -5.13 -14.22 15.69
CA LYS A 247 -3.99 -14.34 14.77
C LYS A 247 -3.84 -13.14 13.83
N SER A 248 -4.84 -12.26 13.73
CA SER A 248 -4.74 -11.08 12.88
C SER A 248 -3.65 -10.11 13.36
N TRP A 249 -3.36 -10.11 14.67
CA TRP A 249 -2.27 -9.34 15.28
C TRP A 249 -0.91 -9.62 14.68
N GLU A 250 -0.69 -10.80 14.10
CA GLU A 250 0.60 -11.11 13.48
C GLU A 250 0.92 -10.21 12.29
N VAL A 251 -0.10 -9.58 11.70
CA VAL A 251 0.00 -8.81 10.45
C VAL A 251 -0.73 -7.46 10.52
N SER A 252 -1.46 -7.16 11.58
CA SER A 252 -2.07 -5.84 11.82
C SER A 252 -1.17 -4.87 12.58
N VAL A 253 -0.04 -5.35 13.12
CA VAL A 253 1.06 -4.52 13.60
C VAL A 253 2.28 -4.69 12.72
N TRP A 254 3.18 -3.70 12.75
CA TRP A 254 4.51 -3.83 12.19
C TRP A 254 5.17 -5.08 12.77
N ASN A 255 5.79 -5.87 11.92
CA ASN A 255 6.43 -7.12 12.27
C ASN A 255 7.73 -7.29 11.48
N THR A 256 8.51 -8.31 11.80
CA THR A 256 9.81 -8.56 11.13
C THR A 256 9.69 -8.71 9.61
N PHE A 257 8.58 -9.25 9.10
CA PHE A 257 8.37 -9.38 7.66
C PHE A 257 7.98 -8.05 7.01
N ALA A 258 7.13 -7.26 7.66
CA ALA A 258 6.81 -5.89 7.24
C ALA A 258 8.06 -4.99 7.22
N TRP A 259 8.94 -5.11 8.22
CA TRP A 259 10.24 -4.43 8.25
C TRP A 259 11.12 -4.80 7.04
N ASN A 260 11.20 -6.09 6.71
CA ASN A 260 11.91 -6.54 5.50
C ASN A 260 11.23 -6.05 4.22
N ALA A 261 9.90 -6.05 4.15
CA ALA A 261 9.16 -5.54 3.01
C ALA A 261 9.43 -4.04 2.77
N LEU A 262 9.45 -3.23 3.85
CA LEU A 262 9.79 -1.81 3.79
C LEU A 262 11.22 -1.59 3.28
N LEU A 263 12.21 -2.26 3.87
CA LEU A 263 13.61 -2.18 3.42
C LEU A 263 13.77 -2.64 1.97
N GLY A 264 13.10 -3.73 1.60
CA GLY A 264 13.07 -4.26 0.25
C GLY A 264 12.53 -3.26 -0.77
N GLN A 265 11.40 -2.62 -0.46
CA GLN A 265 10.78 -1.58 -1.30
C GLN A 265 11.67 -0.33 -1.39
N MET A 266 12.27 0.11 -0.29
CA MET A 266 13.22 1.23 -0.26
C MET A 266 14.41 0.97 -1.19
N PHE A 267 15.11 -0.15 -1.02
CA PHE A 267 16.28 -0.47 -1.84
C PHE A 267 15.92 -0.73 -3.31
N LEU A 268 14.76 -1.34 -3.59
CA LEU A 268 14.26 -1.49 -4.95
C LEU A 268 14.02 -0.13 -5.60
N THR A 269 13.44 0.81 -4.86
CA THR A 269 13.18 2.18 -5.33
C THR A 269 14.47 2.96 -5.58
N GLN A 270 15.52 2.71 -4.78
CA GLN A 270 16.87 3.23 -5.00
C GLN A 270 17.60 2.58 -6.19
N GLY A 271 17.18 1.39 -6.61
CA GLY A 271 17.88 0.59 -7.63
C GLY A 271 18.98 -0.34 -7.07
N ASP A 272 19.08 -0.51 -5.75
CA ASP A 272 20.00 -1.48 -5.11
C ASP A 272 19.34 -2.87 -5.07
N TYR A 273 19.39 -3.57 -6.19
CA TYR A 273 18.73 -4.88 -6.35
C TYR A 273 19.27 -5.97 -5.43
N THR A 274 20.56 -5.91 -5.07
CA THR A 274 21.15 -6.91 -4.18
C THR A 274 20.59 -6.80 -2.77
N LYS A 275 20.53 -5.59 -2.21
CA LYS A 275 19.90 -5.39 -0.89
C LYS A 275 18.39 -5.58 -0.97
N ALA A 276 17.73 -5.11 -2.02
CA ALA A 276 16.30 -5.30 -2.21
C ALA A 276 15.93 -6.80 -2.20
N ALA A 277 16.59 -7.61 -3.04
CA ALA A 277 16.32 -9.04 -3.09
C ALA A 277 16.64 -9.73 -1.77
N LYS A 278 17.72 -9.36 -1.07
CA LYS A 278 18.04 -9.92 0.25
C LYS A 278 16.85 -9.81 1.21
N HIS A 279 16.28 -8.61 1.33
CA HIS A 279 15.15 -8.38 2.25
C HIS A 279 13.85 -8.99 1.74
N LEU A 280 13.53 -8.86 0.45
CA LEU A 280 12.30 -9.44 -0.11
C LEU A 280 12.31 -10.97 -0.11
N ASN A 281 13.47 -11.60 -0.34
CA ASN A 281 13.65 -13.05 -0.23
C ASN A 281 13.44 -13.54 1.21
N ALA A 282 13.80 -12.74 2.22
CA ALA A 282 13.56 -13.08 3.63
C ALA A 282 12.06 -13.15 3.97
N VAL A 283 11.20 -12.52 3.16
CA VAL A 283 9.75 -12.62 3.25
C VAL A 283 9.23 -13.75 2.37
N ALA A 284 9.52 -13.70 1.07
CA ALA A 284 8.97 -14.63 0.07
C ALA A 284 9.41 -16.09 0.26
N PHE A 285 10.55 -16.32 0.91
CA PHE A 285 11.13 -17.65 1.13
C PHE A 285 11.30 -17.98 2.61
N ALA A 286 10.54 -17.31 3.48
CA ALA A 286 10.52 -17.64 4.90
C ALA A 286 10.07 -19.09 5.10
N THR A 287 10.84 -19.85 5.88
CA THR A 287 10.40 -21.15 6.42
C THR A 287 9.51 -20.86 7.61
N SER A 288 8.20 -21.11 7.48
CA SER A 288 7.25 -20.90 8.58
C SER A 288 6.26 -22.04 8.67
N ASP A 289 5.58 -22.11 9.81
CA ASP A 289 4.34 -22.89 9.92
C ASP A 289 3.37 -22.41 8.83
N ASN A 290 2.77 -23.35 8.10
CA ASN A 290 1.83 -23.11 7.00
C ASN A 290 2.36 -22.24 5.84
N TYR A 291 3.67 -22.16 5.61
CA TYR A 291 4.29 -21.51 4.44
C TYR A 291 3.79 -20.06 4.21
N ARG A 292 3.78 -19.26 5.28
CA ARG A 292 3.40 -17.84 5.33
C ARG A 292 4.09 -17.04 4.21
N TYR A 293 3.31 -16.21 3.51
CA TYR A 293 3.73 -15.36 2.39
C TYR A 293 4.19 -16.07 1.13
N GLN A 294 4.03 -17.39 1.10
CA GLN A 294 4.08 -18.14 -0.14
C GLN A 294 2.68 -18.19 -0.76
N LEU A 295 2.58 -18.46 -2.07
CA LEU A 295 1.30 -18.39 -2.75
C LEU A 295 0.40 -19.57 -2.37
N ASP A 296 -0.58 -19.30 -1.49
CA ASP A 296 -1.49 -20.29 -0.91
C ASP A 296 -2.70 -20.56 -1.81
N ARG A 297 -3.16 -21.82 -1.84
CA ARG A 297 -4.31 -22.24 -2.67
C ARG A 297 -5.61 -21.55 -2.24
N SER A 298 -5.73 -21.12 -0.99
CA SER A 298 -6.85 -20.34 -0.45
C SER A 298 -7.06 -19.00 -1.16
N PHE A 299 -6.09 -18.57 -1.99
CA PHE A 299 -6.16 -17.36 -2.83
C PHE A 299 -5.96 -17.69 -4.32
N SER A 300 -6.22 -18.94 -4.73
CA SER A 300 -6.13 -19.39 -6.12
C SER A 300 -7.46 -19.26 -6.84
N ASN A 301 -7.42 -19.06 -8.16
CA ASN A 301 -8.62 -18.97 -9.01
C ASN A 301 -9.68 -18.03 -8.41
N SER A 302 -10.94 -18.47 -8.31
CA SER A 302 -12.04 -17.66 -7.76
C SER A 302 -11.85 -17.26 -6.29
N GLN A 303 -10.98 -17.94 -5.55
CA GLN A 303 -10.68 -17.64 -4.15
C GLN A 303 -9.70 -16.47 -4.01
N TRP A 304 -9.09 -15.98 -5.09
CA TRP A 304 -8.22 -14.80 -5.06
C TRP A 304 -8.87 -13.60 -4.37
N ARG A 305 -10.19 -13.43 -4.54
CA ARG A 305 -10.93 -12.34 -3.88
C ARG A 305 -10.95 -12.42 -2.35
N ASN A 306 -10.70 -13.60 -1.77
CA ASN A 306 -10.67 -13.80 -0.31
C ASN A 306 -9.54 -13.02 0.35
N ILE A 307 -8.54 -12.55 -0.42
CA ILE A 307 -7.51 -11.63 0.05
C ILE A 307 -8.14 -10.37 0.67
N PHE A 308 -9.32 -9.94 0.22
CA PHE A 308 -9.94 -8.67 0.65
C PHE A 308 -11.12 -8.86 1.61
N ASP A 309 -11.50 -10.10 1.90
CA ASP A 309 -12.63 -10.43 2.79
C ASP A 309 -12.31 -10.13 4.27
N GLY A 310 -11.09 -10.42 4.67
CA GLY A 310 -10.62 -10.21 6.04
C GLY A 310 -9.11 -10.10 6.11
N ILE A 311 -8.55 -10.18 7.31
CA ILE A 311 -7.10 -10.17 7.53
C ILE A 311 -6.60 -11.62 7.57
N ASP A 312 -5.75 -11.99 6.61
CA ASP A 312 -5.19 -13.34 6.54
C ASP A 312 -3.67 -13.31 6.52
N GLY A 313 -3.08 -13.86 7.58
CA GLY A 313 -1.63 -13.85 7.76
C GLY A 313 -0.84 -14.64 6.71
N ARG A 314 -1.47 -15.42 5.82
CA ARG A 314 -0.79 -16.13 4.73
C ARG A 314 -0.52 -15.24 3.51
N GLU A 315 -1.41 -14.30 3.21
CA GLU A 315 -1.23 -13.34 2.10
C GLU A 315 -0.79 -11.96 2.63
N HIS A 316 -1.37 -11.47 3.73
CA HIS A 316 -1.13 -10.12 4.26
C HIS A 316 0.15 -10.09 5.09
N ILE A 317 1.12 -9.27 4.70
CA ILE A 317 2.35 -9.05 5.47
C ILE A 317 2.15 -7.94 6.49
N TYR A 318 1.44 -6.89 6.07
CA TYR A 318 1.08 -5.78 6.92
C TYR A 318 -0.20 -5.11 6.43
N THR A 319 -1.19 -5.02 7.31
CA THR A 319 -2.52 -4.51 7.01
C THR A 319 -2.98 -3.53 8.09
N LEU A 320 -3.39 -2.33 7.67
CA LEU A 320 -4.11 -1.42 8.55
C LEU A 320 -5.56 -1.89 8.64
N TRP A 321 -5.92 -2.36 9.84
CA TRP A 321 -7.26 -2.87 10.14
C TRP A 321 -8.26 -1.73 10.23
N PHE A 322 -9.48 -1.92 9.74
CA PHE A 322 -10.61 -1.02 9.99
C PHE A 322 -11.80 -1.86 10.48
N ASN A 323 -12.60 -1.27 11.36
CA ASN A 323 -13.76 -1.93 11.94
C ASN A 323 -14.80 -0.89 12.35
N LYS A 324 -15.96 -0.95 11.71
CA LYS A 324 -17.10 -0.08 12.02
C LYS A 324 -17.58 -0.18 13.45
N ALA A 325 -17.60 -1.39 14.04
CA ALA A 325 -18.02 -1.59 15.42
C ALA A 325 -17.10 -0.88 16.42
N SER A 326 -15.84 -0.64 16.03
CA SER A 326 -14.84 0.11 16.78
C SER A 326 -14.74 1.58 16.35
N GLN A 327 -15.67 2.08 15.55
CA GLN A 327 -15.68 3.44 14.99
C GLN A 327 -14.41 3.77 14.15
N GLN A 328 -13.82 2.75 13.55
CA GLN A 328 -12.66 2.87 12.65
C GLN A 328 -13.13 2.67 11.22
N GLN A 329 -13.46 3.78 10.54
CA GLN A 329 -13.97 3.78 9.16
C GLN A 329 -13.04 4.55 8.21
N ASN A 330 -13.23 4.37 6.90
CA ASN A 330 -12.54 5.03 5.81
C ASN A 330 -13.49 5.31 4.64
N ASP A 331 -13.06 6.16 3.71
CA ASP A 331 -13.92 6.65 2.63
C ASP A 331 -13.88 5.78 1.35
N PHE A 332 -13.32 4.58 1.37
CA PHE A 332 -13.15 3.80 0.12
C PHE A 332 -14.48 3.47 -0.58
N GLN A 333 -15.49 2.97 0.13
CA GLN A 333 -16.80 2.71 -0.49
C GLN A 333 -17.43 4.01 -1.02
N ARG A 334 -17.32 5.11 -0.25
CA ARG A 334 -17.82 6.43 -0.66
C ARG A 334 -17.17 6.91 -1.96
N LEU A 335 -15.87 6.72 -2.11
CA LEU A 335 -15.12 7.12 -3.30
C LEU A 335 -15.46 6.29 -4.53
N PHE A 336 -15.76 5.00 -4.38
CA PHE A 336 -15.80 4.04 -5.50
C PHE A 336 -17.19 3.48 -5.86
N GLU A 337 -18.19 3.59 -4.98
CA GLU A 337 -19.52 3.02 -5.22
C GLU A 337 -20.56 4.05 -5.68
N PRO A 338 -21.41 3.74 -6.68
CA PRO A 338 -22.47 4.60 -7.24
C PRO A 338 -23.81 4.52 -6.51
N PHE A 339 -23.87 3.89 -5.34
CA PHE A 339 -25.12 3.66 -4.62
C PHE A 339 -25.18 4.54 -3.38
N GLU A 340 -26.35 5.13 -3.09
CA GLU A 340 -26.58 5.90 -1.86
C GLU A 340 -26.12 5.13 -0.61
N PRO A 341 -25.35 5.76 0.31
CA PRO A 341 -25.05 7.20 0.42
C PRO A 341 -23.70 7.61 -0.20
N HIS A 342 -23.15 6.85 -1.14
CA HIS A 342 -21.81 7.06 -1.68
C HIS A 342 -21.78 8.04 -2.85
N ASP A 343 -20.66 8.75 -2.99
CA ASP A 343 -20.52 9.87 -3.94
C ASP A 343 -20.05 9.42 -5.33
N TYR A 344 -19.42 8.24 -5.43
CA TYR A 344 -18.84 7.68 -6.66
C TYR A 344 -17.93 8.65 -7.39
N MET A 345 -16.88 9.10 -6.71
CA MET A 345 -15.98 10.11 -7.24
C MET A 345 -14.89 9.53 -8.15
N LEU A 346 -14.52 8.26 -7.96
CA LEU A 346 -13.41 7.60 -8.64
C LEU A 346 -13.85 6.29 -9.27
N LYS A 347 -13.29 6.00 -10.45
CA LYS A 347 -13.58 4.76 -11.17
C LYS A 347 -12.39 4.24 -11.97
N PRO A 348 -12.36 2.93 -12.31
CA PRO A 348 -11.36 2.38 -13.19
C PRO A 348 -11.33 3.07 -14.55
N THR A 349 -10.14 3.20 -15.14
CA THR A 349 -10.01 3.60 -16.54
C THR A 349 -10.37 2.44 -17.46
N LYS A 350 -10.81 2.74 -18.69
CA LYS A 350 -11.06 1.69 -19.69
C LYS A 350 -9.80 0.84 -19.95
N ALA A 351 -8.62 1.47 -19.93
CA ALA A 351 -7.35 0.78 -20.09
C ALA A 351 -7.09 -0.21 -18.94
N ALA A 352 -7.42 0.16 -17.69
CA ALA A 352 -7.34 -0.75 -16.55
C ALA A 352 -8.20 -1.99 -16.79
N ILE A 353 -9.46 -1.79 -17.16
CA ILE A 353 -10.41 -2.89 -17.42
C ILE A 353 -9.90 -3.83 -18.52
N HIS A 354 -9.36 -3.26 -19.61
CA HIS A 354 -8.80 -4.05 -20.69
C HIS A 354 -7.63 -4.93 -20.23
N LEU A 355 -6.83 -4.55 -19.23
CA LEU A 355 -5.74 -5.42 -18.74
C LEU A 355 -6.24 -6.80 -18.32
N TRP A 356 -7.43 -6.88 -17.72
CA TRP A 356 -8.06 -8.16 -17.40
C TRP A 356 -8.79 -8.74 -18.60
N GLU A 357 -9.61 -7.98 -19.32
CA GLU A 357 -10.43 -8.51 -20.43
C GLU A 357 -9.60 -9.06 -21.60
N THR A 358 -8.41 -8.51 -21.85
CA THR A 358 -7.59 -8.82 -23.01
C THR A 358 -6.41 -9.75 -22.67
N THR A 359 -6.43 -10.40 -21.51
CA THR A 359 -5.52 -11.53 -21.26
C THR A 359 -6.17 -12.82 -21.74
N TRP A 360 -5.40 -13.65 -22.43
CA TRP A 360 -5.89 -14.85 -23.11
C TRP A 360 -5.26 -16.10 -22.52
N ARG A 361 -6.03 -17.19 -22.48
CA ARG A 361 -5.54 -18.51 -22.07
C ARG A 361 -6.11 -19.61 -22.97
N GLY A 362 -5.39 -20.73 -23.04
CA GLY A 362 -5.84 -21.92 -23.77
C GLY A 362 -5.97 -21.72 -25.28
N TYR A 363 -5.22 -20.80 -25.88
CA TYR A 363 -5.14 -20.63 -27.34
C TYR A 363 -3.89 -21.31 -27.90
N ASP A 364 -3.90 -21.58 -29.20
CA ASP A 364 -2.74 -22.10 -29.94
C ASP A 364 -2.44 -21.26 -31.18
N LEU A 365 -1.17 -21.25 -31.59
CA LEU A 365 -0.71 -20.64 -32.83
C LEU A 365 -0.23 -21.69 -33.83
N ILE A 366 -0.55 -21.47 -35.10
CA ILE A 366 0.06 -22.18 -36.23
C ILE A 366 1.33 -21.41 -36.58
N LEU A 367 2.44 -21.83 -35.98
CA LEU A 367 3.74 -21.16 -36.11
C LEU A 367 4.36 -21.39 -37.49
N ASN A 368 4.91 -20.33 -38.07
CA ASN A 368 5.81 -20.42 -39.21
C ASN A 368 7.22 -19.97 -38.78
N GLN A 369 8.12 -20.94 -38.58
CA GLN A 369 9.45 -20.70 -38.04
C GLN A 369 10.39 -19.95 -38.99
N THR A 370 10.16 -20.03 -40.31
CA THR A 370 11.01 -19.36 -41.32
C THR A 370 10.46 -18.02 -41.77
N LYS A 371 9.15 -17.82 -41.62
CA LYS A 371 8.42 -16.59 -41.98
C LYS A 371 7.47 -16.21 -40.84
N PRO A 372 7.97 -15.62 -39.74
CA PRO A 372 7.16 -15.28 -38.58
C PRO A 372 5.89 -14.49 -38.90
N GLU A 373 5.92 -13.62 -39.92
CA GLU A 373 4.77 -12.85 -40.42
C GLU A 373 3.59 -13.71 -40.91
N LEU A 374 3.83 -14.97 -41.26
CA LEU A 374 2.78 -15.92 -41.68
C LEU A 374 2.19 -16.72 -40.52
N THR A 375 2.68 -16.50 -39.29
CA THR A 375 2.13 -17.13 -38.09
C THR A 375 0.73 -16.60 -37.83
N LYS A 376 -0.19 -17.49 -37.48
CA LYS A 376 -1.60 -17.14 -37.25
C LYS A 376 -2.18 -17.89 -36.07
N LEU A 377 -3.23 -17.33 -35.49
CA LEU A 377 -4.05 -18.00 -34.47
C LEU A 377 -4.68 -19.26 -35.08
N ASN A 378 -4.68 -20.36 -34.32
CA ASN A 378 -5.40 -21.58 -34.70
C ASN A 378 -6.91 -21.30 -34.68
N PRO A 379 -7.64 -21.37 -35.82
CA PRO A 379 -9.06 -21.04 -35.86
C PRO A 379 -9.94 -21.99 -35.03
N PHE A 380 -9.44 -23.20 -34.71
CA PHE A 380 -10.14 -24.19 -33.90
C PHE A 380 -9.87 -24.05 -32.39
N GLN A 381 -8.85 -23.27 -32.00
CA GLN A 381 -8.47 -23.05 -30.60
C GLN A 381 -8.06 -21.60 -30.38
N LYS A 382 -9.06 -20.71 -30.43
CA LYS A 382 -8.88 -19.26 -30.26
C LYS A 382 -8.54 -18.86 -28.81
N GLY A 383 -8.77 -19.76 -27.85
CA GLY A 383 -8.65 -19.54 -26.42
C GLY A 383 -9.81 -18.76 -25.84
N THR A 384 -9.69 -18.44 -24.56
CA THR A 384 -10.69 -17.68 -23.80
C THR A 384 -10.08 -16.35 -23.33
N PRO A 385 -10.72 -15.20 -23.59
CA PRO A 385 -10.29 -13.92 -23.03
C PRO A 385 -10.63 -13.84 -21.54
N SER A 386 -10.19 -12.77 -20.90
CA SER A 386 -10.52 -12.37 -19.53
C SER A 386 -9.86 -13.14 -18.37
N ASP A 387 -9.24 -12.38 -17.47
CA ASP A 387 -8.92 -12.80 -16.11
C ASP A 387 -10.17 -12.79 -15.22
N PHE A 388 -10.94 -13.87 -15.30
CA PHE A 388 -12.18 -14.06 -14.53
C PHE A 388 -11.99 -14.14 -13.02
N PHE A 389 -10.75 -14.29 -12.55
CA PHE A 389 -10.49 -14.54 -11.14
C PHE A 389 -10.12 -13.25 -10.41
N ARG A 390 -9.34 -12.39 -11.06
CA ARG A 390 -8.90 -11.12 -10.47
C ARG A 390 -9.67 -9.92 -10.98
N GLY A 391 -10.24 -10.00 -12.18
CA GLY A 391 -10.96 -8.90 -12.82
C GLY A 391 -12.39 -8.75 -12.32
N PHE A 392 -13.35 -8.99 -13.22
CA PHE A 392 -14.78 -8.82 -12.97
C PHE A 392 -15.28 -9.68 -11.80
N GLY A 393 -15.91 -9.04 -10.81
CA GLY A 393 -16.42 -9.69 -9.58
C GLY A 393 -15.42 -9.72 -8.42
N SER A 394 -14.17 -9.32 -8.66
CA SER A 394 -13.12 -9.22 -7.65
C SER A 394 -12.57 -7.80 -7.56
N SER A 395 -11.86 -7.33 -8.59
CA SER A 395 -11.27 -5.97 -8.59
C SER A 395 -12.26 -4.90 -9.02
N TYR A 396 -13.12 -5.22 -10.00
CA TYR A 396 -14.10 -4.28 -10.54
C TYR A 396 -15.44 -4.95 -10.83
N LEU A 397 -16.48 -4.13 -10.99
CA LEU A 397 -17.78 -4.54 -11.51
C LEU A 397 -18.20 -3.62 -12.66
N TYR A 398 -19.00 -4.19 -13.55
CA TYR A 398 -19.87 -3.41 -14.43
C TYR A 398 -21.18 -3.16 -13.70
N VAL A 399 -21.67 -1.92 -13.72
CA VAL A 399 -22.90 -1.52 -13.03
C VAL A 399 -23.80 -0.79 -14.02
N GLN A 400 -25.08 -1.14 -14.00
CA GLN A 400 -26.13 -0.52 -14.80
C GLN A 400 -27.34 -0.26 -13.90
N ASN A 401 -27.87 0.97 -13.90
CA ASN A 401 -29.08 1.34 -13.16
C ASN A 401 -29.06 0.91 -11.68
N GLY A 402 -27.93 1.08 -10.99
CA GLY A 402 -27.84 0.74 -9.57
C GLY A 402 -27.63 -0.75 -9.28
N ALA A 403 -27.41 -1.60 -10.28
CA ALA A 403 -27.19 -3.04 -10.10
C ALA A 403 -25.94 -3.52 -10.85
N ALA A 404 -25.24 -4.50 -10.25
CA ALA A 404 -24.13 -5.17 -10.90
C ALA A 404 -24.62 -5.96 -12.12
N LEU A 405 -23.87 -5.87 -13.23
CA LEU A 405 -24.12 -6.65 -14.44
C LEU A 405 -23.99 -8.14 -14.11
N SER A 406 -24.81 -8.99 -14.74
CA SER A 406 -24.70 -10.44 -14.52
C SER A 406 -23.43 -11.00 -15.17
N GLN A 407 -22.93 -12.12 -14.62
CA GLN A 407 -21.80 -12.83 -15.22
C GLN A 407 -22.10 -13.29 -16.66
N GLY A 408 -23.34 -13.68 -16.95
CA GLY A 408 -23.78 -14.04 -18.30
C GLY A 408 -23.66 -12.89 -19.30
N ASN A 409 -24.09 -11.69 -18.91
CA ASN A 409 -23.94 -10.49 -19.75
C ASN A 409 -22.46 -10.12 -19.95
N TYR A 410 -21.63 -10.27 -18.91
CA TYR A 410 -20.19 -10.10 -19.04
C TYR A 410 -19.57 -11.07 -20.07
N PHE A 411 -19.92 -12.35 -20.01
CA PHE A 411 -19.46 -13.34 -20.99
C PHE A 411 -19.95 -13.03 -22.40
N MET A 412 -21.22 -12.65 -22.55
CA MET A 412 -21.81 -12.29 -23.85
C MET A 412 -21.10 -11.07 -24.46
N MET A 413 -20.80 -10.05 -23.63
CA MET A 413 -20.01 -8.89 -24.03
C MET A 413 -18.62 -9.29 -24.54
N LEU A 414 -17.91 -10.18 -23.84
CA LEU A 414 -16.60 -10.67 -24.29
C LEU A 414 -16.70 -11.48 -25.58
N SER A 415 -17.75 -12.30 -25.73
CA SER A 415 -17.99 -13.06 -26.98
C SER A 415 -18.18 -12.12 -28.16
N PHE A 416 -19.00 -11.08 -28.03
CA PHE A 416 -19.19 -10.08 -29.09
C PHE A 416 -17.88 -9.35 -29.43
N LYS A 417 -17.06 -9.01 -28.43
CA LYS A 417 -15.72 -8.44 -28.66
C LYS A 417 -14.82 -9.41 -29.43
N MET A 418 -14.86 -10.70 -29.10
CA MET A 418 -14.10 -11.76 -29.77
C MET A 418 -14.49 -11.95 -31.24
N ASP A 419 -15.78 -11.86 -31.54
CA ASP A 419 -16.30 -11.94 -32.91
C ASP A 419 -16.23 -10.59 -33.66
N ASN A 420 -15.69 -9.55 -33.02
CA ASN A 420 -15.65 -8.17 -33.53
C ASN A 420 -17.05 -7.61 -33.88
N ASP A 421 -18.09 -8.09 -33.18
CA ASP A 421 -19.46 -7.58 -33.30
C ASP A 421 -19.62 -6.30 -32.46
N VAL A 422 -19.18 -5.19 -33.06
CA VAL A 422 -19.18 -3.88 -32.41
C VAL A 422 -20.57 -3.39 -32.05
N ARG A 423 -21.58 -3.75 -32.86
CA ARG A 423 -22.96 -3.28 -32.65
C ARG A 423 -23.54 -3.92 -31.40
N SER A 424 -23.44 -5.24 -31.29
CA SER A 424 -24.05 -5.99 -30.20
C SER A 424 -23.41 -5.68 -28.85
N TYR A 425 -22.07 -5.63 -28.77
CA TYR A 425 -21.43 -5.29 -27.49
C TYR A 425 -21.72 -3.84 -27.07
N LYS A 426 -21.77 -2.87 -28.01
CA LYS A 426 -22.10 -1.48 -27.66
C LYS A 426 -23.53 -1.35 -27.15
N SER A 427 -24.48 -2.05 -27.76
CA SER A 427 -25.88 -2.06 -27.31
C SER A 427 -26.02 -2.71 -25.94
N LEU A 428 -25.33 -3.83 -25.70
CA LEU A 428 -25.34 -4.52 -24.41
C LEU A 428 -24.73 -3.65 -23.28
N MET A 429 -23.71 -2.86 -23.61
CA MET A 429 -22.99 -2.02 -22.65
C MET A 429 -23.52 -0.58 -22.58
N GLU A 430 -24.68 -0.30 -23.18
CA GLU A 430 -25.29 1.02 -23.15
C GLU A 430 -25.72 1.39 -21.71
N GLY A 431 -25.28 2.55 -21.23
CA GLY A 431 -25.55 3.01 -19.86
C GLY A 431 -24.84 2.22 -18.76
N VAL A 432 -23.90 1.33 -19.12
CA VAL A 432 -23.10 0.58 -18.15
C VAL A 432 -21.84 1.37 -17.80
N ASP A 433 -21.54 1.49 -16.51
CA ASP A 433 -20.28 2.04 -16.01
C ASP A 433 -19.47 0.99 -15.24
N THR A 434 -18.23 1.31 -14.87
CA THR A 434 -17.33 0.42 -14.14
C THR A 434 -16.95 0.99 -12.79
N ILE A 435 -16.98 0.17 -11.74
CA ILE A 435 -16.67 0.59 -10.37
C ILE A 435 -15.49 -0.22 -9.81
N VAL A 436 -14.73 0.33 -8.87
CA VAL A 436 -13.79 -0.47 -8.07
C VAL A 436 -14.61 -1.24 -7.04
N PHE A 437 -14.44 -2.57 -6.99
CA PHE A 437 -15.27 -3.43 -6.15
C PHE A 437 -14.51 -4.08 -4.99
N LYS A 438 -13.18 -4.11 -5.04
CA LYS A 438 -12.38 -4.85 -4.05
C LYS A 438 -12.60 -4.38 -2.60
N TYR A 439 -12.90 -3.10 -2.40
CA TYR A 439 -13.18 -2.50 -1.10
C TYR A 439 -14.60 -2.78 -0.59
N SER A 440 -15.45 -3.40 -1.41
CA SER A 440 -16.85 -3.68 -1.12
C SER A 440 -17.13 -5.19 -1.02
N ILE A 441 -16.10 -6.03 -1.16
CA ILE A 441 -16.24 -7.48 -1.06
C ILE A 441 -16.72 -7.83 0.35
N ASN A 442 -17.90 -8.46 0.42
CA ASN A 442 -18.53 -8.91 1.66
C ASN A 442 -18.75 -7.79 2.69
N LYS A 443 -18.95 -6.56 2.20
CA LYS A 443 -19.30 -5.39 3.01
C LYS A 443 -20.71 -4.93 2.68
N GLU A 444 -21.43 -4.48 3.70
CA GLU A 444 -22.68 -3.75 3.51
C GLU A 444 -22.40 -2.30 3.11
N ARG A 445 -23.41 -1.61 2.57
CA ARG A 445 -23.27 -0.24 2.04
C ARG A 445 -22.82 0.79 3.08
N TYR A 446 -23.03 0.53 4.37
CA TYR A 446 -22.73 1.49 5.43
C TYR A 446 -21.53 1.07 6.26
N ASP A 447 -20.77 0.07 5.83
CA ASP A 447 -19.68 -0.47 6.67
C ASP A 447 -18.48 0.45 6.66
N GLN A 448 -18.01 0.87 5.48
CA GLN A 448 -16.93 1.83 5.31
C GLN A 448 -15.66 1.43 6.10
N ASP A 449 -15.39 0.13 6.22
CA ASP A 449 -14.33 -0.41 7.07
C ASP A 449 -13.47 -1.45 6.32
N ALA A 450 -13.30 -1.23 5.01
CA ALA A 450 -12.42 -2.06 4.21
C ALA A 450 -10.97 -1.91 4.69
N ASN A 451 -10.28 -3.04 4.89
CA ASN A 451 -8.90 -3.03 5.34
C ASN A 451 -7.96 -2.45 4.28
N PHE A 452 -6.90 -1.78 4.73
CA PHE A 452 -5.86 -1.27 3.83
C PHE A 452 -4.59 -2.11 3.95
N ILE A 453 -4.33 -2.93 2.92
CA ILE A 453 -3.18 -3.82 2.88
C ILE A 453 -1.96 -3.04 2.39
N VAL A 454 -1.00 -2.80 3.27
CA VAL A 454 0.23 -2.06 2.94
C VAL A 454 1.22 -2.96 2.21
N TYR A 455 1.38 -4.20 2.69
CA TYR A 455 2.24 -5.21 2.08
C TYR A 455 1.54 -6.56 2.04
N ARG A 456 1.65 -7.27 0.91
CA ARG A 456 1.19 -8.64 0.76
C ARG A 456 2.07 -9.47 -0.15
N ALA A 457 1.99 -10.79 0.02
CA ALA A 457 2.78 -11.80 -0.66
C ALA A 457 2.84 -11.58 -2.18
N GLY A 458 1.68 -11.33 -2.82
CA GLY A 458 1.61 -11.09 -4.25
C GLY A 458 2.48 -9.92 -4.73
N GLY A 459 2.52 -8.83 -3.97
CA GLY A 459 3.34 -7.66 -4.28
C GLY A 459 4.84 -7.91 -4.12
N ILE A 460 5.24 -8.66 -3.09
CA ILE A 460 6.65 -9.05 -2.86
C ILE A 460 7.16 -9.94 -3.99
N GLN A 461 6.39 -10.93 -4.42
CA GLN A 461 6.76 -11.81 -5.54
C GLN A 461 6.96 -11.00 -6.83
N LEU A 462 6.08 -10.03 -7.12
CA LEU A 462 6.23 -9.21 -8.31
C LEU A 462 7.41 -8.23 -8.22
N TYR A 463 7.75 -7.73 -7.03
CA TYR A 463 9.00 -6.99 -6.83
C TYR A 463 10.23 -7.87 -7.07
N LEU A 464 10.22 -9.13 -6.62
CA LEU A 464 11.29 -10.07 -6.92
C LEU A 464 11.38 -10.36 -8.42
N ALA A 465 10.26 -10.55 -9.13
CA ALA A 465 10.26 -10.73 -10.57
C ALA A 465 10.84 -9.52 -11.32
N GLU A 466 10.49 -8.30 -10.89
CA GLU A 466 11.08 -7.06 -11.41
C GLU A 466 12.60 -7.04 -11.19
N ILE A 467 13.07 -7.38 -9.99
CA ILE A 467 14.49 -7.45 -9.67
C ILE A 467 15.22 -8.48 -10.54
N TYR A 468 14.73 -9.71 -10.62
CA TYR A 468 15.38 -10.78 -11.38
C TYR A 468 15.35 -10.56 -12.90
N THR A 469 14.49 -9.67 -13.40
CA THR A 469 14.53 -9.21 -14.80
C THR A 469 15.81 -8.43 -15.09
N TRP A 470 16.24 -7.60 -14.15
CA TRP A 470 17.42 -6.74 -14.27
C TRP A 470 18.68 -7.32 -13.65
N TRP A 471 18.56 -8.38 -12.84
CA TRP A 471 19.70 -9.04 -12.24
C TRP A 471 20.57 -9.71 -13.31
N ALA A 472 21.79 -9.19 -13.45
CA ALA A 472 22.83 -9.74 -14.30
C ALA A 472 24.06 -10.11 -13.46
N TYR A 473 24.80 -11.11 -13.91
CA TYR A 473 26.03 -11.56 -13.28
C TYR A 473 27.07 -11.95 -14.33
N ASP A 474 28.33 -11.78 -14.00
CA ASP A 474 29.43 -12.26 -14.83
C ASP A 474 29.62 -13.76 -14.60
N GLN A 475 29.62 -14.53 -15.69
CA GLN A 475 30.07 -15.92 -15.68
C GLN A 475 31.13 -16.11 -16.76
N ASN A 476 32.40 -16.15 -16.33
CA ASN A 476 33.57 -16.33 -17.20
C ASN A 476 33.70 -15.23 -18.28
N GLY A 477 33.47 -13.97 -17.92
CA GLY A 477 33.56 -12.81 -18.81
C GLY A 477 32.34 -12.61 -19.70
N LEU A 478 31.29 -13.41 -19.52
CA LEU A 478 30.00 -13.26 -20.19
C LEU A 478 28.93 -12.84 -19.20
N ILE A 479 28.29 -11.70 -19.46
CA ILE A 479 27.14 -11.24 -18.68
C ILE A 479 25.96 -12.16 -18.97
N LYS A 480 25.44 -12.83 -17.94
CA LYS A 480 24.22 -13.64 -17.98
C LYS A 480 23.13 -13.00 -17.12
N THR A 481 21.88 -13.33 -17.41
CA THR A 481 20.70 -12.83 -16.68
C THR A 481 19.90 -13.96 -16.06
N PHE A 482 19.16 -13.65 -15.01
CA PHE A 482 18.19 -14.56 -14.38
C PHE A 482 16.75 -14.31 -14.82
N THR A 483 16.52 -13.87 -16.07
CA THR A 483 15.16 -13.61 -16.59
C THR A 483 14.23 -14.81 -16.48
N THR A 484 14.77 -16.05 -16.53
CA THR A 484 14.02 -17.27 -16.26
C THR A 484 13.46 -17.33 -14.83
N ASN A 485 14.18 -16.82 -13.82
CA ASN A 485 13.67 -16.76 -12.45
C ASN A 485 12.50 -15.79 -12.34
N ALA A 486 12.59 -14.63 -13.00
CA ALA A 486 11.48 -13.68 -13.06
C ALA A 486 10.23 -14.32 -13.70
N ILE A 487 10.41 -15.02 -14.83
CA ILE A 487 9.34 -15.76 -15.51
C ILE A 487 8.74 -16.83 -14.59
N ASN A 488 9.56 -17.61 -13.88
CA ASN A 488 9.08 -18.64 -12.96
C ASN A 488 8.27 -18.04 -11.79
N ILE A 489 8.76 -16.97 -11.18
CA ILE A 489 8.05 -16.29 -10.08
C ILE A 489 6.66 -15.80 -10.50
N VAL A 490 6.50 -15.43 -11.76
CA VAL A 490 5.20 -14.98 -12.27
C VAL A 490 4.35 -16.16 -12.76
N ASN A 491 4.91 -17.09 -13.53
CA ASN A 491 4.12 -18.09 -14.26
C ASN A 491 3.93 -19.43 -13.56
N ASP A 492 4.69 -19.75 -12.51
CA ASP A 492 4.58 -21.06 -11.88
C ASP A 492 3.12 -21.30 -11.41
N GLY A 493 2.63 -22.52 -11.53
CA GLY A 493 1.31 -22.91 -11.04
C GLY A 493 1.37 -23.50 -9.63
N SER A 494 2.53 -23.42 -8.98
CA SER A 494 2.80 -23.98 -7.66
C SER A 494 2.02 -23.25 -6.56
N ASN A 495 0.74 -23.57 -6.43
CA ASN A 495 -0.02 -23.25 -5.24
C ASN A 495 0.34 -24.22 -4.11
N TYR A 496 0.04 -23.83 -2.88
CA TYR A 496 0.12 -24.69 -1.69
C TYR A 496 -0.36 -26.13 -1.94
N ASP A 497 0.52 -27.07 -1.61
CA ASP A 497 0.27 -28.49 -1.45
C ASP A 497 1.10 -28.95 -0.25
N ILE A 498 0.42 -29.51 0.76
CA ILE A 498 1.03 -30.03 1.99
C ILE A 498 2.08 -31.12 1.74
N GLN A 499 2.10 -31.73 0.56
CA GLN A 499 3.06 -32.77 0.18
C GLN A 499 4.13 -32.28 -0.80
N ALA A 500 4.15 -30.99 -1.15
CA ALA A 500 5.09 -30.48 -2.15
C ALA A 500 6.45 -30.12 -1.55
N ASP A 501 7.49 -30.85 -1.96
CA ASP A 501 8.92 -30.53 -1.70
C ASP A 501 9.45 -29.36 -2.54
N ARG A 502 8.57 -28.53 -3.11
CA ARG A 502 8.92 -27.42 -4.01
C ARG A 502 8.36 -26.09 -3.50
N ARG A 503 9.03 -24.99 -3.86
CA ARG A 503 8.62 -23.62 -3.50
C ARG A 503 7.31 -23.24 -4.18
N GLN A 504 6.47 -22.50 -3.47
CA GLN A 504 5.14 -22.07 -3.91
C GLN A 504 5.21 -20.63 -4.46
N LEU A 505 5.42 -20.55 -5.77
CA LEU A 505 5.55 -19.33 -6.56
C LEU A 505 4.49 -19.24 -7.66
N GLY A 506 4.46 -18.11 -8.36
CA GLY A 506 3.68 -17.96 -9.59
C GLY A 506 2.35 -17.24 -9.48
N ILE A 507 2.43 -15.91 -9.52
CA ILE A 507 1.29 -14.98 -9.42
C ILE A 507 0.24 -15.17 -10.51
N ARG A 508 0.65 -15.40 -11.75
CA ARG A 508 -0.24 -15.74 -12.86
C ARG A 508 -0.73 -17.17 -12.76
N GLY A 509 0.15 -18.09 -12.41
CA GLY A 509 -0.23 -19.49 -12.40
C GLY A 509 -1.21 -19.85 -11.29
N ARG A 510 -1.22 -19.10 -10.17
CA ARG A 510 -2.26 -19.27 -9.12
C ARG A 510 -3.67 -19.00 -9.61
N VAL A 511 -3.82 -18.27 -10.71
CA VAL A 511 -5.10 -17.95 -11.37
C VAL A 511 -5.21 -18.58 -12.75
N GLY A 512 -4.47 -19.66 -13.00
CA GLY A 512 -4.63 -20.48 -14.21
C GLY A 512 -4.06 -19.86 -15.49
N TYR A 513 -3.17 -18.87 -15.38
CA TYR A 513 -2.41 -18.30 -16.49
C TYR A 513 -1.01 -18.94 -16.57
N THR A 514 -1.00 -20.26 -16.77
CA THR A 514 0.22 -21.07 -16.93
C THR A 514 0.37 -21.59 -18.36
N GLY A 515 1.48 -22.28 -18.64
CA GLY A 515 1.74 -22.96 -19.91
C GLY A 515 2.29 -22.04 -21.00
N PHE A 516 2.50 -22.61 -22.19
CA PHE A 516 3.24 -21.95 -23.26
C PHE A 516 2.58 -20.64 -23.73
N TYR A 517 1.26 -20.64 -23.95
CA TYR A 517 0.55 -19.45 -24.43
C TYR A 517 -0.24 -18.70 -23.35
N GLY A 518 -0.49 -19.31 -22.18
CA GLY A 518 -1.20 -18.67 -21.05
C GLY A 518 -0.29 -17.91 -20.08
N GLY A 519 0.97 -18.35 -19.95
CA GLY A 519 1.99 -17.67 -19.15
C GLY A 519 2.67 -16.53 -19.92
N ILE A 520 3.39 -15.67 -19.20
CA ILE A 520 4.32 -14.69 -19.78
C ILE A 520 5.42 -15.42 -20.55
N GLN A 521 5.61 -15.07 -21.81
CA GLN A 521 6.71 -15.60 -22.63
C GLN A 521 7.59 -14.45 -23.11
N VAL A 522 8.90 -14.71 -23.14
CA VAL A 522 9.89 -13.78 -23.69
C VAL A 522 10.79 -14.57 -24.63
N GLY A 523 10.35 -14.67 -25.88
CA GLY A 523 11.07 -15.34 -26.96
C GLY A 523 12.02 -14.41 -27.70
N ASN A 524 12.69 -14.94 -28.72
CA ASN A 524 13.30 -14.12 -29.76
C ASN A 524 12.22 -13.44 -30.59
N ILE A 525 11.26 -14.22 -31.09
CA ILE A 525 10.07 -13.70 -31.76
C ILE A 525 8.93 -13.66 -30.75
N ASN A 526 8.29 -12.50 -30.61
CA ASN A 526 7.14 -12.30 -29.74
C ASN A 526 5.98 -11.76 -30.58
N TYR A 527 4.91 -12.55 -30.69
CA TYR A 527 3.77 -12.20 -31.52
C TYR A 527 2.91 -11.11 -30.86
N ILE A 528 2.43 -10.18 -31.66
CA ILE A 528 1.51 -9.12 -31.25
C ILE A 528 0.11 -9.57 -31.63
N HIS A 529 -0.78 -9.57 -30.66
CA HIS A 529 -2.16 -10.03 -30.81
C HIS A 529 -3.12 -8.85 -30.84
N ASN A 530 -4.18 -8.96 -31.63
CA ASN A 530 -5.36 -8.14 -31.43
C ASN A 530 -5.91 -8.42 -30.02
N PRO A 531 -6.10 -7.39 -29.18
CA PRO A 531 -6.45 -7.59 -27.77
C PRO A 531 -7.79 -8.31 -27.56
N PHE A 532 -8.72 -8.19 -28.50
CA PHE A 532 -10.08 -8.71 -28.37
C PHE A 532 -10.38 -9.93 -29.24
N THR A 533 -9.73 -10.08 -30.39
CA THR A 533 -9.95 -11.25 -31.28
C THR A 533 -8.87 -12.31 -31.14
N ASN A 534 -7.80 -12.02 -30.40
CA ASN A 534 -6.58 -12.83 -30.25
C ASN A 534 -5.84 -13.14 -31.56
N GLN A 535 -6.24 -12.55 -32.69
CA GLN A 535 -5.57 -12.75 -33.96
C GLN A 535 -4.15 -12.18 -33.91
N VAL A 536 -3.19 -12.91 -34.47
CA VAL A 536 -1.83 -12.40 -34.65
C VAL A 536 -1.87 -11.29 -35.70
N ILE A 537 -1.48 -10.08 -35.30
CA ILE A 537 -1.47 -8.87 -36.14
C ILE A 537 -0.06 -8.37 -36.43
N GLY A 538 0.96 -8.99 -35.83
CA GLY A 538 2.36 -8.67 -36.04
C GLY A 538 3.26 -9.47 -35.12
N TYR A 539 4.54 -9.13 -35.12
CA TYR A 539 5.52 -9.66 -34.19
C TYR A 539 6.63 -8.65 -33.96
N THR A 540 7.36 -8.86 -32.87
CA THR A 540 8.61 -8.17 -32.55
C THR A 540 9.74 -9.17 -32.55
N ASP A 541 10.83 -8.86 -33.25
CA ASP A 541 12.07 -9.64 -33.21
C ASP A 541 13.06 -9.02 -32.21
N LEU A 542 13.36 -9.78 -31.16
CA LEU A 542 14.28 -9.46 -30.08
C LEU A 542 15.54 -10.33 -30.12
N THR A 543 15.81 -10.98 -31.25
CA THR A 543 16.99 -11.85 -31.44
C THR A 543 18.27 -11.06 -31.18
N GLY A 544 19.15 -11.61 -30.32
CA GLY A 544 20.43 -10.99 -29.98
C GLY A 544 20.34 -9.70 -29.15
N ASN A 545 19.15 -9.24 -28.77
CA ASN A 545 18.97 -7.98 -28.02
C ASN A 545 18.49 -8.25 -26.59
N LEU A 546 19.44 -8.41 -25.67
CA LEU A 546 19.14 -8.67 -24.26
C LEU A 546 18.34 -7.53 -23.62
N LEU A 547 18.74 -6.28 -23.85
CA LEU A 547 18.07 -5.11 -23.28
C LEU A 547 16.60 -5.05 -23.71
N ALA A 548 16.32 -5.26 -24.99
CA ALA A 548 14.94 -5.25 -25.49
C ALA A 548 14.10 -6.38 -24.89
N LYS A 549 14.68 -7.56 -24.63
CA LYS A 549 14.00 -8.64 -23.89
C LYS A 549 13.70 -8.26 -22.44
N GLN A 550 14.64 -7.60 -21.76
CA GLN A 550 14.44 -7.14 -20.38
C GLN A 550 13.34 -6.08 -20.31
N LEU A 551 13.35 -5.10 -21.22
CA LEU A 551 12.32 -4.08 -21.32
C LEU A 551 10.95 -4.71 -21.61
N TYR A 552 10.88 -5.67 -22.54
CA TYR A 552 9.66 -6.39 -22.85
C TYR A 552 9.14 -7.19 -21.65
N LEU A 553 10.00 -7.92 -20.94
CA LEU A 553 9.62 -8.64 -19.72
C LEU A 553 9.14 -7.69 -18.62
N GLU A 554 9.81 -6.55 -18.43
CA GLU A 554 9.42 -5.55 -17.44
C GLU A 554 8.02 -4.98 -17.75
N GLU A 555 7.68 -4.71 -19.02
CA GLU A 555 6.30 -4.32 -19.40
C GLU A 555 5.28 -5.39 -18.99
N LEU A 556 5.55 -6.67 -19.29
CA LEU A 556 4.64 -7.76 -18.98
C LEU A 556 4.46 -7.94 -17.46
N ILE A 557 5.53 -7.82 -16.68
CA ILE A 557 5.50 -7.85 -15.22
C ILE A 557 4.73 -6.64 -14.67
N LEU A 558 4.90 -5.47 -15.27
CA LEU A 558 4.24 -4.25 -14.84
C LEU A 558 2.73 -4.26 -15.14
N ASP A 559 2.33 -4.85 -16.26
CA ASP A 559 0.92 -5.13 -16.56
C ASP A 559 0.35 -6.21 -15.62
N GLU A 560 1.19 -7.16 -15.18
CA GLU A 560 0.82 -8.14 -14.16
C GLU A 560 0.62 -7.52 -12.79
N ARG A 561 1.51 -6.60 -12.38
CA ARG A 561 1.33 -5.77 -11.19
C ARG A 561 0.06 -4.94 -11.26
N ALA A 562 -0.27 -4.41 -12.44
CA ALA A 562 -1.50 -3.64 -12.64
C ALA A 562 -2.77 -4.48 -12.48
N ARG A 563 -2.75 -5.78 -12.79
CA ARG A 563 -3.88 -6.70 -12.54
C ARG A 563 -3.92 -7.19 -11.10
N GLU A 564 -2.74 -7.51 -10.55
CA GLU A 564 -2.60 -8.10 -9.23
C GLU A 564 -2.89 -7.06 -8.14
N LEU A 565 -2.26 -5.89 -8.19
CA LEU A 565 -2.27 -4.86 -7.14
C LEU A 565 -3.16 -3.66 -7.50
N ALA A 566 -4.10 -3.83 -8.44
CA ALA A 566 -4.94 -2.75 -8.90
C ALA A 566 -5.63 -2.04 -7.74
N PHE A 567 -5.58 -0.71 -7.76
CA PHE A 567 -6.26 0.16 -6.81
C PHE A 567 -5.69 0.11 -5.38
N GLU A 568 -4.50 -0.45 -5.14
CA GLU A 568 -3.92 -0.59 -3.78
C GLU A 568 -3.03 0.58 -3.34
N GLY A 569 -2.84 1.62 -4.16
CA GLY A 569 -2.06 2.81 -3.79
C GLY A 569 -0.61 2.83 -4.26
N GLU A 570 -0.22 1.93 -5.18
CA GLU A 570 1.18 1.76 -5.57
C GLU A 570 1.46 2.09 -7.05
N ARG A 571 0.42 2.13 -7.90
CA ARG A 571 0.60 2.14 -9.35
C ARG A 571 1.46 3.29 -9.89
N PHE A 572 1.20 4.52 -9.47
CA PHE A 572 1.95 5.68 -9.96
C PHE A 572 3.43 5.61 -9.60
N TYR A 573 3.74 5.09 -8.41
CA TYR A 573 5.12 4.96 -7.94
C TYR A 573 5.87 3.83 -8.64
N ASP A 574 5.19 2.74 -8.99
CA ASP A 574 5.75 1.71 -9.88
C ASP A 574 6.15 2.32 -11.24
N LEU A 575 5.28 3.16 -11.82
CA LEU A 575 5.57 3.84 -13.09
C LEU A 575 6.73 4.83 -12.97
N ILE A 576 6.81 5.61 -11.89
CA ILE A 576 7.96 6.50 -11.62
C ILE A 576 9.24 5.69 -11.51
N ARG A 577 9.24 4.62 -10.70
CA ARG A 577 10.43 3.78 -10.48
C ARG A 577 10.97 3.22 -11.80
N VAL A 578 10.08 2.71 -12.66
CA VAL A 578 10.45 2.20 -13.99
C VAL A 578 10.93 3.32 -14.92
N ALA A 579 10.25 4.48 -14.95
CA ALA A 579 10.68 5.62 -15.76
C ALA A 579 12.09 6.10 -15.38
N LYS A 580 12.37 6.20 -14.07
CA LYS A 580 13.71 6.55 -13.55
C LYS A 580 14.75 5.52 -13.93
N ARG A 581 14.46 4.24 -13.73
CA ARG A 581 15.37 3.13 -14.08
C ARG A 581 15.75 3.14 -15.56
N ARG A 582 14.77 3.40 -16.43
CA ARG A 582 14.95 3.47 -17.89
C ARG A 582 15.57 4.80 -18.35
N ASN A 583 15.62 5.79 -17.46
CA ASN A 583 15.94 7.18 -17.81
C ASN A 583 15.06 7.68 -18.99
N ASP A 584 13.76 7.34 -18.95
CA ASP A 584 12.79 7.67 -19.99
C ASP A 584 11.50 8.26 -19.39
N PRO A 585 11.42 9.61 -19.25
CA PRO A 585 10.21 10.30 -18.84
C PRO A 585 9.00 10.02 -19.75
N SER A 586 9.25 9.73 -21.03
CA SER A 586 8.17 9.45 -21.98
C SER A 586 7.41 8.18 -21.61
N PHE A 587 8.05 7.23 -20.93
CA PHE A 587 7.39 6.02 -20.44
C PHE A 587 6.22 6.34 -19.48
N LEU A 588 6.49 7.09 -18.41
CA LEU A 588 5.48 7.52 -17.45
C LEU A 588 4.41 8.38 -18.15
N ALA A 589 4.86 9.37 -18.94
CA ALA A 589 3.98 10.27 -19.66
C ALA A 589 3.00 9.53 -20.58
N LYS A 590 3.47 8.52 -21.35
CA LYS A 590 2.61 7.69 -22.23
C LYS A 590 1.58 6.90 -21.43
N LYS A 591 2.01 6.20 -20.37
CA LYS A 591 1.12 5.36 -19.56
C LYS A 591 0.04 6.20 -18.89
N VAL A 592 0.42 7.26 -18.19
CA VAL A 592 -0.54 8.10 -17.44
C VAL A 592 -1.45 8.90 -18.38
N SER A 593 -0.91 9.53 -19.42
CA SER A 593 -1.74 10.34 -20.33
C SER A 593 -2.77 9.52 -21.12
N ALA A 594 -2.59 8.20 -21.23
CA ALA A 594 -3.50 7.33 -21.97
C ALA A 594 -4.93 7.31 -21.42
N LYS A 595 -5.14 7.67 -20.14
CA LYS A 595 -6.49 7.73 -19.54
C LYS A 595 -7.30 8.97 -19.92
N TYR A 596 -6.65 10.02 -20.44
CA TYR A 596 -7.32 11.27 -20.83
C TYR A 596 -7.70 11.22 -22.32
N SER A 597 -8.63 12.10 -22.72
CA SER A 597 -9.08 12.27 -24.10
C SER A 597 -8.79 13.68 -24.62
N GLY A 598 -8.86 13.85 -25.94
CA GLY A 598 -8.72 15.16 -26.59
C GLY A 598 -7.40 15.87 -26.29
N SER A 599 -7.46 17.20 -26.12
CA SER A 599 -6.30 18.04 -25.83
C SER A 599 -5.64 17.73 -24.48
N MET A 600 -6.42 17.28 -23.49
CA MET A 600 -5.90 16.99 -22.14
C MET A 600 -4.85 15.89 -22.16
N LYS A 601 -5.00 14.87 -23.03
CA LYS A 601 -4.00 13.82 -23.20
C LYS A 601 -2.63 14.40 -23.56
N GLN A 602 -2.56 15.30 -24.53
CA GLN A 602 -1.30 15.92 -24.94
C GLN A 602 -0.75 16.86 -23.85
N THR A 603 -1.62 17.59 -23.15
CA THR A 603 -1.24 18.46 -22.03
C THR A 603 -0.56 17.66 -20.92
N ILE A 604 -1.17 16.57 -20.46
CA ILE A 604 -0.62 15.72 -19.41
C ILE A 604 0.65 15.01 -19.88
N TYR A 605 0.67 14.52 -21.13
CA TYR A 605 1.86 13.94 -21.73
C TYR A 605 3.05 14.90 -21.66
N ASN A 606 2.90 16.11 -22.21
CA ASN A 606 3.96 17.11 -22.22
C ASN A 606 4.40 17.52 -20.80
N LYS A 607 3.43 17.63 -19.87
CA LYS A 607 3.70 17.99 -18.48
C LYS A 607 4.58 16.93 -17.79
N LEU A 608 4.27 15.66 -17.99
CA LEU A 608 4.98 14.54 -17.36
C LEU A 608 6.33 14.21 -18.01
N LEU A 609 6.71 14.86 -19.11
CA LEU A 609 8.09 14.78 -19.62
C LEU A 609 9.10 15.46 -18.66
N ASN A 610 8.63 16.38 -17.82
CA ASN A 610 9.45 17.01 -16.80
C ASN A 610 9.25 16.32 -15.44
N GLU A 611 10.33 15.73 -14.93
CA GLU A 611 10.35 15.00 -13.65
C GLU A 611 9.88 15.83 -12.45
N LYS A 612 10.06 17.15 -12.46
CA LYS A 612 9.54 18.03 -11.40
C LYS A 612 8.02 17.95 -11.24
N ASN A 613 7.30 17.56 -12.30
CA ASN A 613 5.84 17.42 -12.27
C ASN A 613 5.39 16.04 -11.80
N TRP A 614 6.31 15.12 -11.48
CA TRP A 614 5.96 13.81 -10.91
C TRP A 614 5.67 13.90 -9.41
N TYR A 615 6.10 15.00 -8.79
CA TYR A 615 5.99 15.28 -7.37
C TYR A 615 5.02 16.42 -7.11
N ILE A 616 4.52 16.48 -5.87
CA ILE A 616 3.75 17.60 -5.36
C ILE A 616 4.72 18.58 -4.70
N ASN A 617 5.00 19.69 -5.38
CA ASN A 617 6.03 20.66 -4.95
C ASN A 617 5.48 21.63 -3.89
N ILE A 618 5.11 21.12 -2.72
CA ILE A 618 4.55 21.95 -1.62
C ILE A 618 5.64 22.62 -0.77
N PHE A 619 6.88 22.14 -0.84
CA PHE A 619 8.03 22.65 -0.09
C PHE A 619 8.99 23.50 -0.92
N ASP A 620 8.70 23.69 -2.21
CA ASP A 620 9.51 24.49 -3.15
C ASP A 620 9.18 25.99 -3.08
#